data_AF-A0A316T8R5-F1
#
_entry.id   AF-A0A316T8R5-F1
#
_cell.length_a   1.000
_cell.length_b   1.000
_cell.length_c   1.000
_cell.angle_alpha   90.00
_cell.angle_beta   90.00
_cell.angle_gamma   90.00
#
_symmetry.space_group_name_H-M   'P 1'
#
loop_
_entity.id
_entity.type
_entity.pdbx_description
1 polymer ?
#
loop_
_entity_poly.entity_id
_entity_poly.type
_entity_poly.pdbx_seq_one_letter_code
_entity_poly.pdbx_strand_id
1 'polypeptide(L)' 'MANKANKYPKLPFCPLVDKEIQDIECIENQDCVDGIININSMPEKFKKKKKYIDICKKCQYHED' A
#
# COMPACT_ATOMS: atom_id res chain seq x y z
N MET A 1 -16.98 16.27 15.60
CA MET A 1 -16.34 14.93 15.66
C MET A 1 -15.98 14.59 14.23
N ALA A 2 -14.69 14.55 13.88
CA ALA A 2 -14.29 14.17 12.53
C ALA A 2 -14.69 12.71 12.30
N ASN A 3 -15.61 12.46 11.37
CA ASN A 3 -16.00 11.12 10.96
C ASN A 3 -14.75 10.39 10.49
N LYS A 4 -14.27 9.42 11.27
CA LYS A 4 -13.09 8.59 10.97
C LYS A 4 -13.22 7.82 9.65
N ALA A 5 -14.41 7.77 9.07
CA ALA A 5 -14.69 7.25 7.74
C ALA A 5 -13.96 8.00 6.60
N ASN A 6 -13.41 9.20 6.87
CA ASN A 6 -12.58 9.94 5.90
C ASN A 6 -11.07 9.69 6.06
N LYS A 7 -10.62 8.83 6.99
CA LYS A 7 -9.18 8.58 7.21
C LYS A 7 -8.57 7.67 6.14
N TYR A 8 -9.37 6.79 5.52
CA TYR A 8 -8.91 5.89 4.47
C TYR A 8 -9.91 5.95 3.29
N PRO A 9 -9.53 6.53 2.15
CA PRO A 9 -10.39 6.48 0.97
C PRO A 9 -10.62 5.01 0.59
N LYS A 10 -11.83 4.66 0.13
CA LYS A 10 -12.13 3.32 -0.38
C LYS A 10 -11.17 2.87 -1.49
N LEU A 11 -10.59 3.85 -2.18
CA LEU A 11 -9.63 3.65 -3.25
C LEU A 11 -8.39 4.52 -3.00
N PRO A 12 -7.40 4.09 -2.18
CA PRO A 12 -6.18 4.86 -1.96
C PRO A 12 -5.33 4.94 -3.23
N PHE A 13 -4.77 6.13 -3.49
CA PHE A 13 -3.76 6.29 -4.53
C PHE A 13 -2.45 5.62 -4.11
N CYS A 14 -2.00 4.64 -4.91
CA CYS A 14 -0.77 3.90 -4.65
C CYS A 14 0.39 4.39 -5.54
N PRO A 15 1.49 4.90 -4.96
CA PRO A 15 2.65 5.37 -5.72
C PRO A 15 3.44 4.24 -6.40
N LEU A 16 3.14 2.97 -6.16
CA LEU A 16 3.80 1.85 -6.83
C LEU A 16 3.29 1.65 -8.27
N VAL A 17 2.04 1.99 -8.50
CA VAL A 17 1.32 1.79 -9.77
C VAL A 17 0.77 3.09 -10.36
N ASP A 18 0.99 4.22 -9.67
CA ASP A 18 0.54 5.56 -10.05
C ASP A 18 -0.97 5.63 -10.34
N LYS A 19 -1.76 4.90 -9.54
CA LYS A 19 -3.22 4.84 -9.64
C LYS A 19 -3.88 4.52 -8.32
N GLU A 20 -5.18 4.75 -8.27
CA GLU A 20 -6.05 4.25 -7.22
C GLU A 20 -6.12 2.73 -7.24
N ILE A 21 -6.03 2.11 -6.06
CA ILE A 21 -6.15 0.66 -5.83
C ILE A 21 -7.21 0.41 -4.76
N GLN A 22 -7.62 -0.84 -4.57
CA GLN A 22 -8.50 -1.14 -3.43
C GLN A 22 -7.73 -0.98 -2.11
N ASP A 23 -8.45 -0.61 -1.06
CA ASP A 23 -7.92 -0.53 0.31
C ASP A 23 -7.30 -1.87 0.75
N ILE A 24 -7.94 -3.00 0.44
CA ILE A 24 -7.42 -4.34 0.72
C ILE A 24 -6.08 -4.60 0.01
N GLU A 25 -5.93 -4.17 -1.26
CA GLU A 25 -4.67 -4.29 -1.97
C GLU A 25 -3.57 -3.44 -1.32
N CYS A 26 -3.94 -2.29 -0.74
CA CYS A 26 -2.99 -1.46 -0.01
C CYS A 26 -2.52 -2.17 1.26
N ILE A 27 -3.45 -2.70 2.08
CA ILE A 27 -3.13 -3.41 3.33
C ILE A 27 -2.24 -4.62 3.06
N GLU A 28 -2.61 -5.49 2.12
CA GLU A 28 -1.82 -6.68 1.79
C GLU A 28 -0.40 -6.34 1.30
N ASN A 29 -0.26 -5.27 0.52
CA ASN A 29 1.05 -4.81 0.07
C ASN A 29 1.91 -4.28 1.23
N GLN A 30 1.29 -3.59 2.20
CA GLN A 30 1.98 -3.13 3.40
C GLN A 30 2.44 -4.33 4.24
N ASP A 31 1.56 -5.29 4.49
CA ASP A 31 1.90 -6.53 5.22
C ASP A 31 3.05 -7.30 4.55
N CYS A 32 3.10 -7.32 3.21
CA CYS A 32 4.23 -7.89 2.48
C CYS A 32 5.53 -7.13 2.72
N VAL A 33 5.47 -5.80 2.68
CA VAL A 33 6.60 -4.88 2.84
C VAL A 33 7.14 -4.87 4.28
N ASP A 34 6.28 -5.10 5.26
CA ASP A 34 6.63 -5.21 6.68
C ASP A 34 7.05 -6.63 7.08
N GLY A 35 6.89 -7.60 6.17
CA GLY A 35 7.27 -8.98 6.39
C GLY A 35 6.29 -9.75 7.29
N ILE A 36 5.08 -9.23 7.50
CA ILE A 36 3.97 -9.93 8.15
C ILE A 36 3.54 -11.10 7.27
N ILE A 37 3.50 -10.89 5.95
CA ILE A 37 3.29 -11.93 4.95
C ILE A 37 4.44 -11.98 3.94
N ASN A 38 4.55 -13.09 3.20
CA ASN A 38 5.65 -13.32 2.28
C ASN A 38 5.67 -12.28 1.16
N ILE A 39 6.80 -11.58 0.97
CA ILE A 39 7.00 -10.60 -0.10
C ILE A 39 6.69 -11.15 -1.51
N ASN A 40 6.79 -12.46 -1.71
CA ASN A 40 6.44 -13.11 -2.97
C ASN A 40 4.93 -13.10 -3.26
N SER A 41 4.08 -13.01 -2.23
CA SER A 41 2.62 -12.89 -2.38
C SER A 41 2.19 -11.55 -2.98
N MET A 42 3.02 -10.50 -2.85
CA MET A 42 2.75 -9.19 -3.43
C MET A 42 2.67 -9.26 -4.97
N PRO A 43 1.57 -8.82 -5.62
CA PRO A 43 1.41 -8.90 -7.07
C PRO A 43 2.51 -8.17 -7.86
N GLU A 44 2.90 -8.73 -9.00
CA GLU A 44 4.01 -8.19 -9.82
C GLU A 44 3.81 -6.74 -10.26
N LYS A 45 2.55 -6.31 -10.46
CA LYS A 45 2.22 -4.93 -10.81
C LYS A 45 2.78 -3.91 -9.80
N PHE A 46 2.89 -4.28 -8.52
CA PHE A 46 3.41 -3.43 -7.46
C PHE A 46 4.94 -3.52 -7.30
N LYS A 47 5.57 -4.54 -7.88
CA LYS A 47 7.03 -4.78 -7.86
C LYS A 47 7.79 -4.13 -9.03
N LYS A 48 7.09 -3.50 -9.97
CA LYS A 48 7.69 -2.92 -11.19
C LYS A 48 8.74 -1.84 -10.92
N LYS A 49 8.59 -1.08 -9.83
CA LYS A 49 9.55 -0.01 -9.46
C LYS A 49 10.69 -0.62 -8.65
N LYS A 50 11.96 -0.33 -9.02
CA LYS A 50 13.17 -0.91 -8.37
C LYS A 50 13.24 -0.71 -6.85
N LYS A 51 12.56 0.31 -6.30
CA LYS A 51 12.52 0.64 -4.86
C LYS A 51 11.11 0.52 -4.28
N TYR A 52 10.31 -0.45 -4.76
CA TYR A 52 8.91 -0.59 -4.36
C TYR A 52 8.73 -0.73 -2.84
N ILE A 53 9.64 -1.43 -2.16
CA ILE A 53 9.64 -1.56 -0.69
C ILE A 53 9.76 -0.18 -0.03
N ASP A 54 10.82 0.58 -0.36
CA ASP A 54 11.00 1.94 0.19
C ASP A 54 9.86 2.89 -0.16
N ILE A 55 9.32 2.80 -1.38
CA ILE A 55 8.22 3.66 -1.82
C ILE A 55 6.96 3.37 -1.00
N CYS A 56 6.68 2.10 -0.71
CA CYS A 56 5.56 1.71 0.13
C CYS A 56 5.75 2.17 1.58
N LYS A 57 6.95 1.99 2.15
CA LYS A 57 7.26 2.42 3.53
C LYS A 57 7.18 3.92 3.75
N LYS A 58 7.46 4.72 2.71
CA LYS A 58 7.35 6.19 2.74
C LYS A 58 5.97 6.70 2.35
N CYS A 59 5.01 5.81 2.09
CA CYS A 59 3.68 6.19 1.68
C CYS A 59 2.92 6.81 2.86
N GLN A 60 2.12 7.85 2.61
CA GLN A 60 1.29 8.50 3.63
C GLN A 60 0.26 7.56 4.29
N TYR A 61 -0.07 6.45 3.62
CA TYR A 61 -1.02 5.44 4.11
C TYR A 61 -0.35 4.29 4.86
N HIS A 62 0.98 4.29 4.93
CA HIS A 62 1.77 3.34 5.69
C HIS A 62 2.10 4.00 7.03
N GLU A 63 1.22 3.78 8.02
CA GLU A 63 1.41 4.24 9.39
C GLU A 63 2.25 3.20 10.15
N ASP A 64 3.30 3.66 10.84
CA ASP A 64 4.11 2.88 11.80
C ASP A 64 3.25 2.31 12.95
#